data_AF-U5D2M1-F1
#
_entry.id   AF-U5D2M1-F1
#
_cell.length_a   1.000
_cell.length_b   1.000
_cell.length_c   1.000
_cell.angle_alpha   90.00
_cell.angle_beta   90.00
_cell.angle_gamma   90.00
#
_symmetry.space_group_name_H-M   'P 1'
#
loop_
_entity.id
_entity.type
_entity.pdbx_description
1 polymer ?
#
loop_
_entity_poly.entity_id
_entity_poly.type
_entity_poly.pdbx_seq_one_letter_code
_entity_poly.pdbx_strand_id
1 'polypeptide(L)'
;MAIYDVVQLVRADVSTIALGIAASTSSIILGGGTKGKRLAMPNARIMVHQPLGGASGQAIDVEIQAREIMHNKDNVARIIAGFTGRTFEQVQKDIDRDRYMSPMEAVEYGIIDGVIDQDTIIPLVPVPEKVKPKYNYEEIMKDPQKFLTPEIPDDEIY
;
A
#
# COMPACT_ATOMS: atom_id res chain seq x y z
N MET A 1 4.43 5.10 -9.69
CA MET A 1 2.96 5.11 -9.62
C MET A 1 2.31 3.78 -10.00
N ALA A 2 2.90 2.95 -10.86
CA ALA A 2 2.31 1.67 -11.28
C ALA A 2 1.71 0.79 -10.15
N ILE A 3 2.33 0.67 -8.98
CA ILE A 3 1.77 -0.10 -7.86
C ILE A 3 0.45 0.49 -7.38
N TYR A 4 0.36 1.81 -7.25
CA TYR A 4 -0.88 2.49 -6.90
C TYR A 4 -1.96 2.21 -7.95
N ASP A 5 -1.62 2.28 -9.24
CA ASP A 5 -2.56 1.99 -10.32
C ASP A 5 -3.07 0.54 -10.26
N VAL A 6 -2.21 -0.42 -9.92
CA VAL A 6 -2.61 -1.82 -9.69
C VAL A 6 -3.58 -1.93 -8.52
N VAL A 7 -3.32 -1.21 -7.42
CA VAL A 7 -4.23 -1.15 -6.26
C VAL A 7 -5.60 -0.58 -6.65
N GLN A 8 -5.64 0.41 -7.55
CA GLN A 8 -6.91 0.97 -8.06
C GLN A 8 -7.60 0.05 -9.09
N LEU A 9 -6.83 -0.73 -9.85
CA LEU A 9 -7.33 -1.56 -10.96
C LEU A 9 -7.91 -2.90 -10.48
N VAL A 10 -7.36 -3.47 -9.42
CA VAL A 10 -7.78 -4.78 -8.93
C VAL A 10 -9.22 -4.73 -8.41
N ARG A 11 -10.01 -5.75 -8.76
CA ARG A 11 -11.44 -5.83 -8.38
C ARG A 11 -11.65 -6.15 -6.90
N ALA A 12 -10.69 -6.83 -6.29
CA ALA A 12 -10.73 -7.17 -4.87
C ALA A 12 -10.35 -5.96 -4.04
N ASP A 13 -10.99 -5.80 -2.88
CA ASP A 13 -10.60 -4.77 -1.93
C ASP A 13 -9.16 -4.99 -1.44
N VAL A 14 -8.36 -3.92 -1.46
CA VAL A 14 -6.98 -3.96 -0.99
C VAL A 14 -6.89 -3.33 0.39
N SER A 15 -6.58 -4.16 1.39
CA SER A 15 -6.19 -3.68 2.72
C SER A 15 -4.71 -3.32 2.73
N THR A 16 -4.39 -2.14 3.23
CA THR A 16 -3.01 -1.62 3.30
C THR A 16 -2.67 -1.34 4.75
N ILE A 17 -1.58 -1.94 5.25
CA ILE A 17 -1.20 -1.86 6.65
C ILE A 17 0.24 -1.35 6.75
N ALA A 18 0.44 -0.21 7.40
CA ALA A 18 1.77 0.31 7.68
C ALA A 18 2.37 -0.36 8.92
N LEU A 19 3.48 -1.06 8.72
CA LEU A 19 4.33 -1.61 9.77
C LEU A 19 5.66 -0.85 9.77
N GLY A 20 6.01 -0.22 10.89
CA GLY A 20 7.26 0.55 11.01
C GLY A 20 7.21 1.91 10.33
N ILE A 21 7.47 2.00 9.02
CA ILE A 21 7.46 3.28 8.29
C ILE A 21 6.83 3.17 6.90
N ALA A 22 5.93 4.11 6.60
CA ALA A 22 5.39 4.35 5.27
C ALA A 22 5.76 5.78 4.86
N ALA A 23 6.79 5.96 4.04
CA ALA A 23 7.37 7.25 3.68
C ALA A 23 7.41 7.43 2.16
N SER A 24 7.20 8.67 1.70
CA SER A 24 7.23 9.03 0.28
C SER A 24 6.23 8.18 -0.53
N THR A 25 6.67 7.51 -1.60
CA THR A 25 5.78 6.70 -2.44
C THR A 25 5.02 5.63 -1.67
N SER A 26 5.57 5.08 -0.57
CA SER A 26 4.87 4.05 0.20
C SER A 26 3.72 4.59 1.05
N SER A 27 3.74 5.88 1.46
CA SER A 27 2.57 6.51 2.10
C SER A 27 1.44 6.79 1.10
N ILE A 28 1.77 7.03 -0.17
CA ILE A 28 0.78 7.13 -1.26
C ILE A 28 0.12 5.77 -1.50
N ILE A 29 0.91 4.68 -1.56
CA ILE A 29 0.38 3.32 -1.72
C ILE A 29 -0.50 2.95 -0.52
N LEU A 30 -0.06 3.28 0.71
CA LEU A 30 -0.86 3.11 1.93
C LEU A 30 -2.19 3.87 1.84
N GLY A 31 -2.17 5.12 1.39
CA GLY A 31 -3.37 5.93 1.22
C GLY A 31 -4.30 5.44 0.11
N GLY A 32 -3.75 4.71 -0.86
CA GLY A 32 -4.47 4.16 -2.01
C GLY A 32 -5.25 2.88 -1.74
N GLY A 33 -5.11 2.25 -0.58
CA GLY A 33 -5.93 1.11 -0.20
C GLY A 33 -7.43 1.43 -0.17
N THR A 34 -8.27 0.40 -0.16
CA THR A 34 -9.73 0.56 -0.08
C THR A 34 -10.10 1.36 1.17
N LYS A 35 -10.93 2.39 1.03
CA LYS A 35 -11.41 3.21 2.15
C LYS A 35 -12.05 2.35 3.24
N GLY A 36 -11.68 2.59 4.49
CA GLY A 36 -12.04 1.78 5.65
C GLY A 36 -11.09 0.61 5.93
N LYS A 37 -10.11 0.36 5.05
CA LYS A 37 -9.13 -0.74 5.17
C LYS A 37 -7.68 -0.26 5.11
N ARG A 38 -7.44 1.03 5.32
CA ARG A 38 -6.09 1.62 5.38
C ARG A 38 -5.70 1.75 6.85
N LEU A 39 -4.67 1.04 7.29
CA LEU A 39 -4.37 0.83 8.70
C LEU A 39 -2.89 1.05 9.00
N ALA A 40 -2.56 1.26 10.28
CA ALA A 40 -1.17 1.33 10.74
C ALA A 40 -1.02 0.80 12.16
N MET A 41 0.16 0.25 12.49
CA MET A 41 0.52 -0.07 13.87
C MET A 41 0.78 1.20 14.70
N PRO A 42 0.66 1.17 16.04
CA PRO A 42 0.67 2.38 16.87
C PRO A 42 2.00 3.15 16.86
N ASN A 43 3.10 2.44 16.61
CA ASN A 43 4.44 3.02 16.51
C ASN A 43 4.88 3.31 15.07
N ALA A 44 3.99 3.11 14.09
CA ALA A 44 4.33 3.38 12.71
C ALA A 44 4.54 4.88 12.47
N ARG A 45 5.40 5.23 11.50
CA ARG A 45 5.58 6.61 11.04
C ARG A 45 5.10 6.73 9.60
N ILE A 46 4.29 7.74 9.33
CA ILE A 46 3.82 8.07 7.99
C ILE A 46 4.52 9.36 7.58
N MET A 47 5.11 9.40 6.38
CA MET A 47 5.74 10.60 5.86
C MET A 47 5.31 10.86 4.43
N VAL A 48 4.90 12.10 4.16
CA VAL A 48 4.63 12.61 2.82
C VAL A 48 5.58 13.75 2.49
N HIS A 49 6.00 13.81 1.24
CA HIS A 49 6.78 14.91 0.68
C HIS A 49 6.58 14.97 -0.84
N GLN A 50 7.02 16.07 -1.45
CA GLN A 50 7.01 16.22 -2.89
C GLN A 50 7.98 15.22 -3.54
N PRO A 51 7.74 14.82 -4.80
CA PRO A 51 8.68 13.98 -5.53
C PRO A 51 10.07 14.61 -5.59
N LEU A 52 11.08 13.78 -5.38
CA LEU A 52 12.47 14.19 -5.59
C LEU A 52 12.80 14.10 -7.09
N GLY A 53 13.56 15.07 -7.58
CA GLY A 53 14.00 15.12 -8.97
C GLY A 53 15.22 16.01 -9.13
N GLY A 54 15.85 15.91 -10.29
CA GLY A 54 16.98 16.76 -10.70
C GLY A 54 16.92 16.99 -12.20
N ALA A 55 17.51 18.08 -12.66
CA ALA A 55 17.59 18.43 -14.06
C ALA A 55 19.04 18.80 -14.43
N SER A 56 19.54 18.26 -15.54
CA SER A 56 20.88 18.57 -16.05
C SER A 56 20.94 18.36 -17.57
N GLY A 57 21.95 18.94 -18.23
CA GLY A 57 22.13 18.84 -19.68
C GLY A 57 22.03 20.21 -20.37
N GLN A 58 21.64 20.20 -21.64
CA GLN A 58 21.42 21.44 -22.38
C GLN A 58 20.22 22.21 -21.79
N ALA A 59 20.13 23.51 -22.08
CA ALA A 59 19.04 24.35 -21.56
C ALA A 59 17.65 23.76 -21.85
N ILE A 60 17.45 23.21 -23.06
CA ILE A 60 16.19 22.56 -23.47
C ILE A 60 15.93 21.29 -22.65
N ASP A 61 16.95 20.46 -22.41
CA ASP A 61 16.80 19.23 -21.62
C ASP A 61 16.45 19.56 -20.16
N VAL A 62 17.08 20.60 -19.60
CA VAL A 62 16.80 21.08 -18.24
C VAL A 62 15.35 21.56 -18.15
N GLU A 63 14.87 22.31 -19.15
CA GLU A 63 13.48 22.78 -19.19
C GLU A 63 12.48 21.62 -19.26
N ILE A 64 12.73 20.62 -20.11
CA ILE A 64 11.87 19.45 -20.26
C ILE A 64 11.80 18.66 -18.94
N GLN A 65 12.95 18.40 -18.31
CA GLN A 65 13.02 17.68 -17.04
C GLN A 65 12.34 18.44 -15.91
N ALA A 66 12.53 19.77 -15.83
CA ALA A 66 11.87 20.60 -14.84
C ALA A 66 10.34 20.56 -15.00
N ARG A 67 9.84 20.62 -16.24
CA ARG A 67 8.40 20.53 -16.53
C ARG A 67 7.81 19.19 -16.10
N GLU A 68 8.53 18.10 -16.34
CA GLU A 68 8.12 16.75 -15.93
C GLU A 68 8.08 16.59 -14.40
N ILE A 69 9.07 17.13 -13.68
CA ILE A 69 9.09 17.14 -12.22
C ILE A 69 7.85 17.89 -11.67
N MET A 70 7.53 19.05 -12.25
CA MET A 70 6.34 19.81 -11.86
C MET A 70 5.04 19.05 -12.17
N HIS A 71 4.96 18.39 -13.32
CA HIS A 71 3.82 17.54 -13.66
C HIS A 71 3.64 16.40 -12.64
N ASN A 72 4.72 15.71 -12.29
CA ASN A 72 4.68 14.62 -11.32
C ASN A 72 4.30 15.11 -9.91
N LYS A 73 4.82 16.27 -9.49
CA LYS A 73 4.43 16.92 -8.22
C LYS A 73 2.92 17.17 -8.15
N ASP A 74 2.35 17.74 -9.21
CA ASP A 74 0.91 18.00 -9.27
C ASP A 74 0.09 16.69 -9.30
N ASN A 75 0.55 15.68 -10.02
CA ASN A 75 -0.12 14.38 -10.05
C ASN A 75 -0.17 13.74 -8.65
N VAL A 76 0.97 13.71 -7.94
CA VAL A 76 1.04 13.19 -6.56
C VAL A 76 0.13 13.99 -5.61
N ALA A 77 0.13 15.32 -5.71
CA ALA A 77 -0.73 16.16 -4.88
C ALA A 77 -2.23 15.89 -5.15
N ARG A 78 -2.64 15.68 -6.40
CA ARG A 78 -4.03 15.29 -6.74
C ARG A 78 -4.41 13.93 -6.16
N ILE A 79 -3.50 12.97 -6.23
CA ILE A 79 -3.75 11.62 -5.70
C ILE A 79 -3.92 11.65 -4.18
N ILE A 80 -3.01 12.33 -3.47
CA ILE A 80 -3.11 12.49 -2.02
C ILE A 80 -4.39 13.24 -1.66
N ALA A 81 -4.73 14.33 -2.36
CA ALA A 81 -5.99 15.04 -2.16
C ALA A 81 -7.21 14.11 -2.33
N GLY A 82 -7.20 13.27 -3.37
CA GLY A 82 -8.29 12.34 -3.69
C GLY A 82 -8.61 11.36 -2.57
N PHE A 83 -7.61 10.74 -1.94
CA PHE A 83 -7.85 9.76 -0.87
C PHE A 83 -7.91 10.37 0.53
N THR A 84 -7.39 11.58 0.75
CA THR A 84 -7.45 12.28 2.05
C THR A 84 -8.70 13.13 2.22
N GLY A 85 -9.31 13.58 1.12
CA GLY A 85 -10.39 14.56 1.15
C GLY A 85 -9.92 16.00 1.39
N ARG A 86 -8.61 16.25 1.40
CA ARG A 86 -8.02 17.60 1.50
C ARG A 86 -8.01 18.28 0.13
N THR A 87 -7.97 19.61 0.12
CA THR A 87 -7.84 20.35 -1.14
C THR A 87 -6.45 20.17 -1.73
N PHE A 88 -6.35 20.29 -3.06
CA PHE A 88 -5.10 20.19 -3.79
C PHE A 88 -4.05 21.20 -3.28
N GLU A 89 -4.45 22.44 -3.02
CA GLU A 89 -3.58 23.52 -2.55
C GLU A 89 -3.04 23.24 -1.15
N GLN A 90 -3.88 22.68 -0.27
CA GLN A 90 -3.46 22.30 1.08
C GLN A 90 -2.42 21.19 1.02
N VAL A 91 -2.66 20.17 0.18
CA VAL A 91 -1.70 19.07 -0.02
C VAL A 91 -0.39 19.58 -0.61
N GLN A 92 -0.42 20.42 -1.64
CA GLN A 92 0.81 20.99 -2.23
C GLN A 92 1.67 21.70 -1.18
N LYS A 93 1.04 22.45 -0.27
CA LYS A 93 1.73 23.11 0.84
C LYS A 93 2.28 22.10 1.85
N ASP A 94 1.49 21.10 2.20
CA ASP A 94 1.85 20.10 3.22
C ASP A 94 2.98 19.17 2.77
N ILE A 95 3.12 18.90 1.47
CA ILE A 95 4.18 18.05 0.92
C ILE A 95 5.42 18.84 0.48
N ASP A 96 5.44 20.18 0.58
CA ASP A 96 6.60 20.95 0.12
C ASP A 96 7.89 20.62 0.90
N ARG A 97 7.75 20.15 2.14
CA ARG A 97 8.83 19.58 2.94
C ARG A 97 8.40 18.24 3.50
N ASP A 98 9.37 17.51 4.03
CA ASP A 98 9.11 16.26 4.73
C ASP A 98 8.12 16.51 5.89
N ARG A 99 6.94 15.92 5.77
CA ARG A 99 5.90 15.97 6.80
C ARG A 99 5.75 14.60 7.42
N TYR A 100 6.28 14.43 8.61
CA TYR A 100 6.13 13.20 9.39
C TYR A 100 4.88 13.26 10.27
N MET A 101 4.18 12.14 10.36
CA MET A 101 2.95 11.96 11.11
C MET A 101 3.04 10.66 11.92
N SER A 102 2.49 10.71 13.13
CA SER A 102 2.06 9.54 13.89
C SER A 102 0.86 8.87 13.19
N PRO A 103 0.50 7.64 13.58
CA PRO A 103 -0.67 6.98 13.02
C PRO A 103 -1.96 7.78 13.26
N MET A 104 -2.12 8.36 14.46
CA MET A 104 -3.28 9.20 14.76
C MET A 104 -3.35 10.45 13.89
N GLU A 105 -2.23 11.16 13.73
CA GLU A 105 -2.17 12.31 12.82
C GLU A 105 -2.45 11.89 11.37
N ALA A 106 -2.05 10.68 10.96
CA ALA A 106 -2.33 10.15 9.63
C ALA A 106 -3.82 9.77 9.43
N VAL A 107 -4.52 9.36 10.49
CA VAL A 107 -6.00 9.21 10.48
C VAL A 107 -6.65 10.58 10.29
N GLU A 108 -6.27 11.57 11.09
CA GLU A 108 -6.78 12.95 10.98
C GLU A 108 -6.43 13.61 9.64
N TYR A 109 -5.29 13.23 9.05
CA TYR A 109 -4.90 13.69 7.73
C TYR A 109 -5.72 13.01 6.62
N GLY A 110 -6.27 11.82 6.87
CA GLY A 110 -7.04 11.02 5.93
C GLY A 110 -6.22 10.05 5.09
N ILE A 111 -4.96 9.79 5.46
CA ILE A 111 -4.08 8.81 4.77
C ILE A 111 -4.49 7.39 5.16
N ILE A 112 -4.83 7.19 6.43
CA ILE A 112 -5.31 5.91 6.93
C ILE A 112 -6.67 6.09 7.60
N ASP A 113 -7.39 4.99 7.81
CA ASP A 113 -8.72 4.95 8.41
C ASP A 113 -8.67 4.51 9.89
N GLY A 114 -7.60 3.85 10.32
CA GLY A 114 -7.49 3.38 11.70
C GLY A 114 -6.09 2.96 12.12
N VAL A 115 -5.91 2.88 13.43
CA VAL A 115 -4.72 2.32 14.07
C VAL A 115 -5.10 0.95 14.63
N ILE A 116 -4.30 -0.06 14.35
CA ILE A 116 -4.50 -1.42 14.83
C ILE A 116 -3.41 -1.80 15.82
N ASP A 117 -3.74 -2.68 16.77
CA ASP A 117 -2.84 -3.26 17.75
C ASP A 117 -3.15 -4.76 17.97
N GLN A 118 -2.53 -5.36 18.99
CA GLN A 118 -2.69 -6.79 19.30
C GLN A 118 -4.14 -7.22 19.54
N ASP A 119 -4.99 -6.33 20.06
CA ASP A 119 -6.38 -6.63 20.39
C ASP A 119 -7.32 -6.33 19.21
N THR A 120 -6.86 -5.51 18.26
CA THR A 120 -7.66 -5.05 17.11
C THR A 120 -7.49 -5.92 15.86
N ILE A 121 -6.38 -6.67 15.74
CA ILE A 121 -6.23 -7.67 14.66
C ILE A 121 -7.05 -8.90 15.02
N ILE A 122 -8.35 -8.87 14.68
CA ILE A 122 -9.15 -10.09 14.60
C ILE A 122 -8.62 -10.85 13.38
N PRO A 123 -8.07 -12.06 13.54
CA PRO A 123 -7.63 -12.85 12.40
C PRO A 123 -8.84 -13.07 11.48
N LEU A 124 -8.65 -12.86 10.17
CA LEU A 124 -9.72 -12.94 9.14
C LEU A 124 -10.42 -14.32 9.13
N VAL A 125 -9.84 -15.30 9.80
CA VAL A 125 -10.42 -16.58 10.20
C VAL A 125 -10.00 -16.90 11.63
N PRO A 126 -10.81 -17.59 12.45
CA PRO A 126 -10.34 -18.12 13.73
C PRO A 126 -9.09 -18.96 13.48
N VAL A 127 -7.98 -18.67 14.17
CA VAL A 127 -6.80 -19.53 14.13
C VAL A 127 -7.25 -20.88 14.72
N PRO A 128 -7.31 -21.98 13.94
CA PRO A 128 -7.73 -23.24 14.49
C PRO A 128 -6.71 -23.70 15.54
N GLU A 129 -7.18 -24.14 16.71
CA GLU A 129 -6.32 -24.62 17.82
C GLU A 129 -5.34 -25.72 17.37
N LYS A 130 -5.69 -26.44 16.29
CA LYS A 130 -4.81 -27.38 15.59
C LYS A 130 -4.95 -27.18 14.09
N VAL A 131 -3.84 -26.84 13.44
CA VAL A 131 -3.73 -26.98 11.98
C VAL A 131 -3.71 -28.47 11.69
N LYS A 132 -4.81 -29.02 11.16
CA LYS A 132 -4.75 -30.36 10.55
C LYS A 132 -3.78 -30.24 9.38
N PRO A 133 -2.65 -30.97 9.39
CA PRO A 133 -1.74 -30.92 8.27
C PRO A 133 -2.51 -31.34 7.02
N LYS A 134 -2.48 -30.49 5.99
CA LYS A 134 -3.16 -30.73 4.71
C LYS A 134 -2.74 -32.06 4.07
N TYR A 135 -1.58 -32.59 4.48
CA TYR A 135 -1.00 -33.81 3.98
C TYR A 135 -0.57 -34.74 5.12
N ASN A 136 -0.86 -36.02 4.98
CA ASN A 136 -0.35 -37.09 5.83
C ASN A 136 0.96 -37.61 5.25
N TYR A 137 2.05 -37.58 6.04
CA TYR A 137 3.36 -38.06 5.62
C TYR A 137 3.36 -39.53 5.19
N GLU A 138 2.52 -40.37 5.82
CA GLU A 138 2.41 -41.79 5.45
C GLU A 138 1.72 -41.99 4.09
N GLU A 139 0.83 -41.08 3.70
CA GLU A 139 0.16 -41.12 2.40
C GLU A 139 1.07 -40.57 1.30
N ILE A 140 1.84 -39.52 1.59
CA ILE A 140 2.86 -38.98 0.68
C ILE A 140 3.92 -40.04 0.36
N MET A 141 4.34 -40.83 1.36
CA MET A 141 5.30 -41.91 1.12
C MET A 141 4.74 -43.06 0.27
N LYS A 142 3.42 -43.28 0.29
CA LYS A 142 2.77 -44.34 -0.50
C LYS A 142 2.61 -43.96 -1.96
N ASP A 143 2.40 -42.68 -2.27
CA ASP A 143 2.31 -42.18 -3.63
C ASP A 143 2.89 -40.76 -3.76
N PRO A 144 4.22 -40.65 -3.93
CA PRO A 144 4.90 -39.37 -4.05
C PRO A 144 4.54 -38.61 -5.33
N GLN A 145 4.12 -39.31 -6.39
CA GLN A 145 3.80 -38.71 -7.68
C GLN A 145 2.50 -37.91 -7.63
N LYS A 146 1.48 -38.43 -6.94
CA LYS A 146 0.23 -37.72 -6.71
C LYS A 146 0.40 -36.39 -5.97
N PHE A 147 1.46 -36.26 -5.17
CA PHE A 147 1.82 -35.00 -4.50
C PHE A 147 2.56 -34.01 -5.41
N LEU A 148 3.47 -34.51 -6.25
CA LEU A 148 4.26 -33.67 -7.16
C LEU A 148 3.45 -33.19 -8.38
N THR A 149 2.45 -33.98 -8.79
CA THR A 149 1.53 -33.68 -9.88
C THR A 149 0.10 -33.99 -9.45
N PRO A 150 -0.52 -33.14 -8.62
CA PRO A 150 -1.92 -33.33 -8.26
C PRO A 150 -2.80 -33.13 -9.49
N GLU A 151 -3.76 -34.02 -9.71
CA GLU A 151 -4.88 -33.76 -10.61
C GLU A 151 -5.75 -32.69 -9.95
N ILE A 152 -5.62 -31.44 -10.41
CA ILE A 152 -6.45 -30.33 -9.96
C ILE A 152 -7.63 -30.26 -10.94
N PRO A 153 -8.87 -30.49 -10.47
CA PRO A 153 -10.06 -30.32 -11.31
C PRO A 153 -10.13 -28.89 -11.86
N ASP A 154 -10.50 -28.74 -13.14
CA ASP A 154 -10.52 -27.44 -13.82
C ASP A 154 -11.43 -26.40 -13.12
N ASP A 155 -12.40 -26.86 -12.34
CA ASP A 155 -13.33 -26.05 -11.53
C ASP A 155 -12.71 -25.46 -10.24
N GLU A 156 -11.53 -25.92 -9.82
CA GLU A 156 -10.76 -25.31 -8.70
C GLU A 156 -9.70 -24.30 -9.18
N ILE A 157 -9.61 -24.05 -10.51
CA ILE A 157 -8.63 -23.13 -11.13
C ILE A 157 -9.21 -21.71 -11.35
N TYR A 158 -10.49 -21.48 -11.05
CA TYR A 158 -11.18 -20.18 -11.26
C TYR A 158 -11.54 -19.44 -9.97
#